data_AF-A0A1V1TT15-F1
#
_entry.id   AF-A0A1V1TT15-F1
#
_cell.length_a   1.000
_cell.length_b   1.000
_cell.length_c   1.000
_cell.angle_alpha   90.00
_cell.angle_beta   90.00
_cell.angle_gamma   90.00
#
_symmetry.space_group_name_H-M   'P 1'
#
loop_
_entity.id
_entity.type
_entity.pdbx_description
1 polymer ?
#
loop_
_entity_poly.entity_id
_entity_poly.type
_entity_poly.pdbx_seq_one_letter_code
_entity_poly.pdbx_strand_id
1 'polypeptide(L)'
;MASFTPSVGVELEFLLCVRKSDIPVRLNRGPRSSPGSTNSLGPQILDFMKDKITSTMKNATSLLPQLGDRVITSDEEAAEPDGLHLREYRDWTVRVARRYHLRPQPRDEHFVRSYQWYPFKIASPALWATENSWAEIRAVVQAVKDELYILIPPGAAMHFHYGHGKEYIPFKKLRRIAALLLAVDPLMAQLHPVYRRQDETALSNRLYSRVAHGRSAQAIARALNAENVEEEPEVPVRRRRPVPYRRERRRRPNFICQYKRGDLTGYGFHPWIFSNSGYPEDNEELVGPGINDLGPVEIPPAAREILQSPNAPTVAELMRYGPLPDDRPAYSFQAYTAERYKQVVRATSQFRPAVQNKRTIEFRQMASTFNPMEVVAHGKVIIRLCEFAAEASLSELWNTILDCAVAEDYGNWYDVFDLLGELGLVAEARILQQSVARSRGETLPDNPEEDAEEEDSPLTREASEPGQLVGRSEEGLSWWEERPEWYGGLLALACLWCAFFTLRFLVPLIYSNWILAATLVFVVTPFLSLLSKAVLNIFFV
;
A
#
# COMPACT_ATOMS: atom_id res chain seq x y z
N MET A 1 15.40 4.86 -32.38
CA MET A 1 14.17 4.63 -31.61
C MET A 1 14.32 5.39 -30.30
N ALA A 2 13.32 6.15 -29.86
CA ALA A 2 13.36 6.81 -28.56
C ALA A 2 13.52 5.76 -27.44
N SER A 3 14.30 6.09 -26.41
CA SER A 3 14.47 5.21 -25.25
C SER A 3 13.13 4.99 -24.57
N PHE A 4 12.83 3.75 -24.21
CA PHE A 4 11.63 3.45 -23.44
C PHE A 4 11.83 3.88 -21.99
N THR A 5 11.16 4.95 -21.60
CA THR A 5 11.21 5.48 -20.25
C THR A 5 10.02 4.93 -19.44
N PRO A 6 10.26 4.24 -18.31
CA PRO A 6 9.17 3.76 -17.47
C PRO A 6 8.59 4.87 -16.59
N SER A 7 7.28 4.82 -16.39
CA SER A 7 6.57 5.63 -15.40
C SER A 7 5.99 4.77 -14.27
N VAL A 8 5.81 5.40 -13.12
CA VAL A 8 5.28 4.81 -11.89
C VAL A 8 4.20 5.69 -11.29
N GLY A 9 3.19 5.07 -10.69
CA GLY A 9 2.34 5.67 -9.67
C GLY A 9 2.17 4.70 -8.52
N VAL A 10 2.04 5.21 -7.29
CA VAL A 10 1.81 4.38 -6.10
C VAL A 10 0.49 4.79 -5.44
N GLU A 11 -0.25 3.81 -4.96
CA GLU A 11 -1.46 4.02 -4.18
C GLU A 11 -1.36 3.26 -2.86
N LEU A 12 -1.64 3.94 -1.74
CA LEU A 12 -1.48 3.41 -0.38
C LEU A 12 -2.81 3.48 0.36
N GLU A 13 -3.26 2.34 0.85
CA GLU A 13 -4.49 2.18 1.61
C GLU A 13 -4.22 2.10 3.11
N PHE A 14 -5.04 2.78 3.92
CA PHE A 14 -4.93 2.79 5.38
C PHE A 14 -6.23 3.23 6.06
N LEU A 15 -6.27 3.10 7.38
CA LEU A 15 -7.29 3.67 8.25
C LEU A 15 -6.71 4.89 8.96
N LEU A 16 -7.37 6.04 8.84
CA LEU A 16 -7.06 7.24 9.62
C LEU A 16 -7.83 7.24 10.94
N CYS A 17 -7.13 7.51 12.04
CA CYS A 17 -7.70 7.65 13.37
C CYS A 17 -8.22 9.07 13.60
N VAL A 18 -9.42 9.20 14.16
CA VAL A 18 -9.97 10.46 14.64
C VAL A 18 -10.51 10.28 16.05
N ARG A 19 -10.12 11.16 16.96
CA ARG A 19 -10.67 11.18 18.32
C ARG A 19 -12.11 11.68 18.28
N LYS A 20 -13.03 10.98 18.94
CA LYS A 20 -14.47 11.34 18.91
C LYS A 20 -14.77 12.74 19.44
N SER A 21 -13.93 13.28 20.33
CA SER A 21 -14.05 14.65 20.87
C SER A 21 -13.79 15.73 19.83
N ASP A 22 -12.99 15.43 18.83
CA ASP A 22 -12.51 16.39 17.83
C ASP A 22 -13.51 16.50 16.67
N ILE A 23 -14.53 15.63 16.68
CA ILE A 23 -15.65 15.67 15.76
C ILE A 23 -16.62 16.77 16.21
N PRO A 24 -16.88 17.80 15.38
CA PRO A 24 -17.77 18.89 15.75
C PRO A 24 -19.14 18.38 16.24
N VAL A 25 -19.51 18.76 17.46
CA VAL A 25 -20.67 18.23 18.24
C VAL A 25 -22.02 18.38 17.53
N ARG A 26 -22.13 19.19 16.47
CA ARG A 26 -23.38 19.44 15.73
C ARG A 26 -23.76 18.39 14.69
N LEU A 27 -22.97 17.33 14.52
CA LEU A 27 -23.31 16.25 13.59
C LEU A 27 -24.17 15.20 14.31
N ASN A 28 -25.44 15.14 13.92
CA ASN A 28 -26.48 14.28 14.51
C ASN A 28 -25.94 12.88 14.85
N ARG A 29 -25.88 12.57 16.15
CA ARG A 29 -25.52 11.26 16.66
C ARG A 29 -26.65 10.27 16.33
N GLY A 30 -26.51 9.59 15.19
CA GLY A 30 -27.19 8.31 14.98
C GLY A 30 -26.76 7.27 16.03
N PRO A 31 -27.49 6.15 16.14
CA PRO A 31 -27.22 5.13 17.16
C PRO A 31 -25.78 4.61 17.08
N ARG A 32 -25.23 4.24 18.25
CA ARG A 32 -23.86 3.78 18.46
C ARG A 32 -23.47 2.71 17.44
N SER A 33 -22.55 3.07 16.56
CA SER A 33 -21.98 2.21 15.53
C SER A 33 -20.77 1.45 16.05
N SER A 34 -20.72 0.17 15.70
CA SER A 34 -19.55 -0.67 15.94
C SER A 34 -18.37 -0.26 15.04
N PRO A 35 -17.11 -0.49 15.46
CA PRO A 35 -15.95 -0.36 14.58
C PRO A 35 -16.15 -1.17 13.28
N GLY A 36 -16.05 -0.50 12.13
CA GLY A 36 -16.31 -1.10 10.81
C GLY A 36 -17.75 -0.99 10.27
N SER A 37 -18.69 -0.42 11.04
CA SER A 37 -20.02 -0.09 10.52
C SER A 37 -20.01 1.27 9.82
N THR A 38 -20.76 1.36 8.71
CA THR A 38 -21.00 2.64 8.05
C THR A 38 -21.99 3.45 8.84
N ASN A 39 -21.49 4.37 9.66
CA ASN A 39 -22.18 5.63 9.73
C ASN A 39 -22.11 6.26 8.34
N SER A 40 -23.25 6.60 7.78
CA SER A 40 -23.32 7.68 6.80
C SER A 40 -22.81 8.94 7.49
N LEU A 41 -21.54 9.25 7.30
CA LEU A 41 -20.95 10.47 7.83
C LEU A 41 -21.65 11.68 7.23
N GLY A 42 -21.71 12.77 8.00
CA GLY A 42 -21.89 14.08 7.39
C GLY A 42 -20.68 14.35 6.47
N PRO A 43 -20.89 14.79 5.22
CA PRO A 43 -19.81 15.10 4.26
C PRO A 43 -18.64 15.91 4.86
N GLN A 44 -18.95 16.80 5.81
CA GLN A 44 -18.02 17.70 6.49
C GLN A 44 -16.86 17.01 7.23
N ILE A 45 -17.06 15.85 7.87
CA ILE A 45 -15.95 15.14 8.57
C ILE A 45 -14.99 14.53 7.55
N LEU A 46 -15.52 13.93 6.49
CA LEU A 46 -14.71 13.35 5.43
C LEU A 46 -13.86 14.42 4.74
N ASP A 47 -14.46 15.59 4.49
CA ASP A 47 -13.75 16.71 3.86
C ASP A 47 -12.64 17.24 4.78
N PHE A 48 -12.90 17.45 6.08
CA PHE A 48 -11.87 17.83 7.05
C PHE A 48 -10.69 16.84 7.09
N MET A 49 -10.96 15.53 7.09
CA MET A 49 -9.91 14.52 7.08
C MET A 49 -9.11 14.51 5.77
N LYS A 50 -9.79 14.66 4.63
CA LYS A 50 -9.11 14.80 3.33
C LYS A 50 -8.23 16.04 3.31
N ASP A 51 -8.71 17.15 3.84
CA ASP A 51 -7.96 18.41 3.91
C ASP A 51 -6.71 18.26 4.77
N LYS A 52 -6.81 17.57 5.92
CA LYS A 52 -5.65 17.28 6.77
C LYS A 52 -4.62 16.40 6.05
N ILE A 53 -5.04 15.30 5.44
CA ILE A 53 -4.14 14.43 4.65
C ILE A 53 -3.49 15.24 3.51
N THR A 54 -4.29 16.00 2.77
CA THR A 54 -3.83 16.83 1.65
C THR A 54 -2.81 17.88 2.11
N SER A 55 -3.06 18.53 3.25
CA SER A 55 -2.14 19.50 3.83
C SER A 55 -0.81 18.87 4.22
N THR A 56 -0.84 17.69 4.87
CA THR A 56 0.39 16.95 5.23
C THR A 56 1.21 16.61 3.99
N MET A 57 0.58 16.09 2.92
CA MET A 57 1.29 15.79 1.67
C MET A 57 1.85 17.06 1.01
N LYS A 58 1.07 18.15 0.95
CA LYS A 58 1.52 19.43 0.37
C LYS A 58 2.71 20.01 1.12
N ASN A 59 2.66 20.00 2.45
CA ASN A 59 3.76 20.47 3.30
C ASN A 59 5.02 19.64 3.01
N ALA A 60 4.92 18.32 2.98
CA ALA A 60 6.03 17.43 2.65
C ALA A 60 6.65 17.76 1.28
N THR A 61 5.82 17.93 0.25
CA THR A 61 6.31 18.28 -1.09
C THR A 61 6.93 19.67 -1.18
N SER A 62 6.46 20.64 -0.37
CA SER A 62 6.98 22.01 -0.37
C SER A 62 8.37 22.15 0.24
N LEU A 63 8.79 21.16 1.03
CA LEU A 63 10.10 21.10 1.67
C LEU A 63 11.16 20.46 0.77
N LEU A 64 10.77 19.86 -0.36
CA LEU A 64 11.69 19.24 -1.28
C LEU A 64 12.40 20.30 -2.13
N PRO A 65 13.71 20.16 -2.38
CA PRO A 65 14.43 21.06 -3.28
C PRO A 65 13.92 20.95 -4.72
N GLN A 66 13.47 19.76 -5.11
CA GLN A 66 12.87 19.48 -6.40
C GLN A 66 11.76 18.45 -6.24
N LEU A 67 10.63 18.66 -6.91
CA LEU A 67 9.56 17.67 -7.03
C LEU A 67 9.98 16.53 -7.94
N GLY A 68 9.32 15.38 -7.79
CA GLY A 68 9.42 14.25 -8.70
C GLY A 68 9.07 14.62 -10.15
N ASP A 69 9.68 13.91 -11.09
CA ASP A 69 9.55 14.23 -12.51
C ASP A 69 8.18 13.76 -13.02
N ARG A 70 7.24 14.70 -13.14
CA ARG A 70 5.86 14.43 -13.57
C ARG A 70 5.82 13.96 -15.04
N VAL A 71 4.93 13.02 -15.33
CA VAL A 71 4.62 12.62 -16.72
C VAL A 71 3.84 13.71 -17.46
N ILE A 72 2.94 14.39 -16.76
CA ILE A 72 2.16 15.53 -17.27
C ILE A 72 2.58 16.77 -16.50
N THR A 73 3.12 17.75 -17.21
CA THR A 73 3.71 18.95 -16.61
C THR A 73 2.79 20.17 -16.68
N SER A 74 1.84 20.18 -17.63
CA SER A 74 0.94 21.34 -17.85
C SER A 74 -0.52 20.95 -18.05
N ASP A 75 -1.43 21.94 -17.95
CA ASP A 75 -2.85 21.75 -18.25
C ASP A 75 -3.09 21.46 -19.72
N GLU A 76 -2.29 22.05 -20.60
CA GLU A 76 -2.33 21.79 -22.04
C GLU A 76 -2.01 20.33 -22.35
N GLU A 77 -0.93 19.79 -21.77
CA GLU A 77 -0.57 18.37 -21.91
C GLU A 77 -1.67 17.46 -21.35
N ALA A 78 -2.29 17.85 -20.23
CA ALA A 78 -3.39 17.10 -19.62
C ALA A 78 -4.68 17.10 -20.46
N ALA A 79 -4.84 18.09 -21.34
CA ALA A 79 -5.98 18.22 -22.25
C ALA A 79 -5.78 17.46 -23.57
N GLU A 80 -4.55 17.06 -23.90
CA GLU A 80 -4.27 16.25 -25.08
C GLU A 80 -4.91 14.86 -24.99
N PRO A 81 -5.36 14.27 -26.12
CA PRO A 81 -5.98 12.94 -26.14
C PRO A 81 -5.18 11.86 -25.41
N ASP A 82 -3.85 11.94 -25.41
CA ASP A 82 -2.99 10.97 -24.73
C ASP A 82 -2.69 11.31 -23.27
N GLY A 83 -2.85 12.57 -22.86
CA GLY A 83 -2.69 13.02 -21.48
C GLY A 83 -3.97 12.96 -20.64
N LEU A 84 -5.15 12.89 -21.26
CA LEU A 84 -6.45 12.93 -20.57
C LEU A 84 -6.58 11.92 -19.42
N HIS A 85 -6.08 10.69 -19.62
CA HIS A 85 -6.15 9.63 -18.60
C HIS A 85 -5.29 9.88 -17.36
N LEU A 86 -4.35 10.84 -17.43
CA LEU A 86 -3.44 11.23 -16.35
C LEU A 86 -3.83 12.56 -15.69
N ARG A 87 -4.87 13.24 -16.19
CA ARG A 87 -5.27 14.57 -15.70
C ARG A 87 -5.53 14.61 -14.19
N GLU A 88 -6.14 13.56 -13.64
CA GLU A 88 -6.40 13.44 -12.19
C GLU A 88 -5.17 13.03 -11.36
N TYR A 89 -4.03 12.73 -12.00
CA TYR A 89 -2.83 12.19 -11.39
C TYR A 89 -1.62 13.11 -11.62
N ARG A 90 -1.85 14.43 -11.69
CA ARG A 90 -0.77 15.45 -11.71
C ARG A 90 -0.23 15.76 -10.32
N ASP A 91 -1.09 15.63 -9.33
CA ASP A 91 -0.83 15.89 -7.92
C ASP A 91 -1.18 14.66 -7.08
N TRP A 92 -0.72 14.67 -5.83
CA TRP A 92 -1.15 13.69 -4.84
C TRP A 92 -2.66 13.80 -4.63
N THR A 93 -3.36 12.67 -4.70
CA THR A 93 -4.82 12.62 -4.51
C THR A 93 -5.19 11.84 -3.27
N VAL A 94 -6.29 12.24 -2.62
CA VAL A 94 -6.88 11.55 -1.48
C VAL A 94 -8.26 11.05 -1.88
N ARG A 95 -8.50 9.75 -1.70
CA ARG A 95 -9.79 9.11 -1.94
C ARG A 95 -10.25 8.36 -0.69
N VAL A 96 -11.55 8.28 -0.49
CA VAL A 96 -12.12 7.38 0.52
C VAL A 96 -11.98 5.96 -0.03
N ALA A 97 -11.34 5.07 0.73
CA ALA A 97 -11.13 3.69 0.32
C ALA A 97 -12.38 2.83 0.59
N ARG A 98 -12.42 1.62 0.00
CA ARG A 98 -13.47 0.64 0.31
C ARG A 98 -13.34 0.19 1.78
N ARG A 99 -14.40 -0.40 2.34
CA ARG A 99 -14.45 -0.79 3.76
C ARG A 99 -13.40 -1.86 4.09
N TYR A 100 -12.70 -1.71 5.20
CA TYR A 100 -11.91 -2.79 5.80
C TYR A 100 -12.70 -3.48 6.92
N HIS A 101 -12.62 -4.80 6.99
CA HIS A 101 -13.12 -5.55 8.14
C HIS A 101 -12.04 -5.58 9.22
N LEU A 102 -12.16 -4.72 10.23
CA LEU A 102 -11.37 -4.85 11.45
C LEU A 102 -11.72 -6.19 12.12
N ARG A 103 -10.69 -6.97 12.49
CA ARG A 103 -10.86 -8.19 13.29
C ARG A 103 -11.60 -7.87 14.61
N PRO A 104 -12.19 -8.87 15.29
CA PRO A 104 -12.91 -8.64 16.55
C PRO A 104 -12.01 -8.17 17.71
N GLN A 105 -10.76 -8.63 17.78
CA GLN A 105 -9.87 -8.41 18.94
C GLN A 105 -9.57 -6.94 19.29
N PRO A 106 -9.33 -6.01 18.33
CA PRO A 106 -9.17 -4.60 18.67
C PRO A 106 -10.43 -3.95 19.27
N ARG A 107 -11.63 -4.54 19.10
CA ARG A 107 -12.90 -3.86 19.45
C ARG A 107 -13.10 -3.65 20.96
N ASP A 108 -12.42 -4.42 21.79
CA ASP A 108 -12.54 -4.35 23.25
C ASP A 108 -11.49 -3.48 23.92
N GLU A 109 -10.51 -2.97 23.17
CA GLU A 109 -9.54 -2.02 23.70
C GLU A 109 -10.18 -0.63 23.88
N HIS A 110 -9.92 0.01 25.02
CA HIS A 110 -10.42 1.35 25.36
C HIS A 110 -10.12 2.38 24.26
N PHE A 111 -8.97 2.21 23.61
CA PHE A 111 -8.52 2.98 22.48
C PHE A 111 -9.48 2.86 21.27
N VAL A 112 -9.89 1.67 20.86
CA VAL A 112 -10.85 1.51 19.74
C VAL A 112 -12.25 2.05 20.08
N ARG A 113 -12.61 2.13 21.37
CA ARG A 113 -13.87 2.75 21.82
C ARG A 113 -13.84 4.28 21.81
N SER A 114 -12.67 4.88 22.02
CA SER A 114 -12.51 6.35 22.14
C SER A 114 -12.25 7.04 20.80
N TYR A 115 -11.81 6.28 19.81
CA TYR A 115 -11.47 6.75 18.47
C TYR A 115 -12.41 6.18 17.41
N GLN A 116 -12.41 6.80 16.23
CA GLN A 116 -13.08 6.31 15.03
C GLN A 116 -12.05 6.15 13.91
N TRP A 117 -12.27 5.15 13.06
CA TRP A 117 -11.35 4.76 12.01
C TRP A 117 -12.00 4.92 10.65
N TYR A 118 -11.31 5.61 9.75
CA TYR A 118 -11.85 5.95 8.44
C TYR A 118 -10.94 5.46 7.32
N PRO A 119 -11.46 4.70 6.34
CA PRO A 119 -10.66 4.15 5.26
C PRO A 119 -10.30 5.23 4.24
N PHE A 120 -9.00 5.43 4.06
CA PHE A 120 -8.46 6.35 3.07
C PHE A 120 -7.47 5.65 2.16
N LYS A 121 -7.30 6.27 0.99
CA LYS A 121 -6.29 5.93 0.00
C LYS A 121 -5.63 7.22 -0.47
N ILE A 122 -4.31 7.25 -0.43
CA ILE A 122 -3.54 8.28 -1.13
C ILE A 122 -2.99 7.70 -2.43
N ALA A 123 -2.90 8.51 -3.47
CA ALA A 123 -2.26 8.13 -4.72
C ALA A 123 -1.28 9.21 -5.14
N SER A 124 -0.07 8.79 -5.54
CA SER A 124 0.93 9.70 -6.08
C SER A 124 0.50 10.25 -7.43
N PRO A 125 1.14 11.34 -7.88
CA PRO A 125 1.15 11.68 -9.29
C PRO A 125 1.67 10.53 -10.17
N ALA A 126 1.40 10.61 -11.47
CA ALA A 126 2.11 9.83 -12.47
C ALA A 126 3.51 10.43 -12.66
N LEU A 127 4.53 9.64 -12.30
CA LEU A 127 5.93 10.06 -12.22
C LEU A 127 6.78 9.24 -13.19
N TRP A 128 7.81 9.84 -13.78
CA TRP A 128 8.91 9.08 -14.36
C TRP A 128 9.72 8.42 -13.24
N ALA A 129 10.26 7.23 -13.48
CA ALA A 129 11.03 6.49 -12.48
C ALA A 129 12.44 7.09 -12.29
N THR A 130 12.53 8.22 -11.61
CA THR A 130 13.78 8.95 -11.32
C THR A 130 14.03 9.07 -9.82
N GLU A 131 15.24 9.43 -9.42
CA GLU A 131 15.57 9.62 -8.00
C GLU A 131 14.78 10.75 -7.36
N ASN A 132 14.45 11.81 -8.10
CA ASN A 132 13.55 12.88 -7.61
C ASN A 132 12.15 12.33 -7.30
N SER A 133 11.62 11.47 -8.17
CA SER A 133 10.31 10.84 -7.97
C SER A 133 10.31 9.91 -6.76
N TRP A 134 11.37 9.12 -6.56
CA TRP A 134 11.52 8.28 -5.37
C TRP A 134 11.71 9.09 -4.08
N ALA A 135 12.45 10.20 -4.14
CA ALA A 135 12.61 11.12 -3.03
C ALA A 135 11.27 11.75 -2.62
N GLU A 136 10.44 12.15 -3.58
CA GLU A 136 9.11 12.69 -3.30
C GLU A 136 8.18 11.65 -2.67
N ILE A 137 8.09 10.44 -3.25
CA ILE A 137 7.29 9.35 -2.69
C ILE A 137 7.72 9.08 -1.24
N ARG A 138 9.03 8.97 -0.99
CA ARG A 138 9.57 8.76 0.36
C ARG A 138 9.17 9.87 1.32
N ALA A 139 9.34 11.13 0.93
CA ALA A 139 9.03 12.28 1.78
C ALA A 139 7.54 12.34 2.14
N VAL A 140 6.65 12.10 1.18
CA VAL A 140 5.20 12.11 1.42
C VAL A 140 4.78 10.94 2.31
N VAL A 141 5.29 9.73 2.07
CA VAL A 141 4.98 8.57 2.92
C VAL A 141 5.49 8.79 4.35
N GLN A 142 6.69 9.36 4.51
CA GLN A 142 7.26 9.69 5.82
C GLN A 142 6.40 10.73 6.55
N ALA A 143 6.00 11.81 5.88
CA ALA A 143 5.16 12.84 6.50
C ALA A 143 3.79 12.32 6.92
N VAL A 144 3.15 11.47 6.10
CA VAL A 144 1.88 10.82 6.48
C VAL A 144 2.08 9.92 7.70
N LYS A 145 3.17 9.14 7.73
CA LYS A 145 3.52 8.28 8.87
C LYS A 145 3.75 9.10 10.16
N ASP A 146 4.43 10.24 10.06
CA ASP A 146 4.86 11.00 11.23
C ASP A 146 3.78 11.94 11.77
N GLU A 147 2.96 12.53 10.89
CA GLU A 147 1.97 13.54 11.27
C GLU A 147 0.57 12.97 11.56
N LEU A 148 0.26 11.78 11.05
CA LEU A 148 -1.08 11.19 11.13
C LEU A 148 -1.08 9.92 11.96
N TYR A 149 -2.16 9.70 12.70
CA TYR A 149 -2.41 8.44 13.39
C TYR A 149 -3.09 7.48 12.42
N ILE A 150 -2.31 6.55 11.87
CA ILE A 150 -2.80 5.59 10.89
C ILE A 150 -2.73 4.16 11.42
N LEU A 151 -3.61 3.32 10.89
CA LEU A 151 -3.62 1.89 11.11
C LEU A 151 -3.67 1.20 9.75
N ILE A 152 -2.87 0.15 9.59
CA ILE A 152 -2.83 -0.66 8.37
C ILE A 152 -3.49 -2.01 8.67
N PRO A 153 -4.80 -2.16 8.43
CA PRO A 153 -5.49 -3.41 8.70
C PRO A 153 -5.07 -4.50 7.69
N PRO A 154 -5.18 -5.79 8.06
CA PRO A 154 -5.17 -6.87 7.08
C PRO A 154 -6.21 -6.61 5.98
N GLY A 155 -5.79 -6.62 4.72
CA GLY A 155 -6.61 -6.26 3.56
C GLY A 155 -6.39 -4.84 3.03
N ALA A 156 -5.70 -3.96 3.76
CA ALA A 156 -5.16 -2.73 3.17
C ALA A 156 -3.99 -3.08 2.23
N ALA A 157 -4.05 -2.56 1.01
CA ALA A 157 -3.10 -2.87 -0.04
C ALA A 157 -2.26 -1.67 -0.46
N MET A 158 -1.06 -1.96 -0.96
CA MET A 158 -0.27 -0.98 -1.71
C MET A 158 -0.31 -1.41 -3.17
N HIS A 159 -0.71 -0.49 -4.05
CA HIS A 159 -0.75 -0.75 -5.48
C HIS A 159 0.30 0.08 -6.20
N PHE A 160 0.95 -0.52 -7.20
CA PHE A 160 1.81 0.22 -8.11
C PHE A 160 1.23 0.17 -9.53
N HIS A 161 1.33 1.28 -10.23
CA HIS A 161 0.98 1.40 -11.63
C HIS A 161 2.25 1.58 -12.45
N TYR A 162 2.60 0.57 -13.24
CA TYR A 162 3.71 0.62 -14.18
C TYR A 162 3.22 1.06 -15.56
N GLY A 163 3.83 2.11 -16.14
CA GLY A 163 3.42 2.67 -17.43
C GLY A 163 4.56 3.10 -18.33
N HIS A 164 4.18 3.67 -19.48
CA HIS A 164 5.10 4.30 -20.44
C HIS A 164 4.67 5.75 -20.69
N GLY A 165 4.67 6.55 -19.62
CA GLY A 165 4.22 7.93 -19.68
C GLY A 165 2.78 8.07 -20.14
N LYS A 166 2.55 8.86 -21.20
CA LYS A 166 1.24 9.08 -21.83
C LYS A 166 0.82 7.92 -22.75
N GLU A 167 1.76 7.07 -23.15
CA GLU A 167 1.54 6.06 -24.19
C GLU A 167 1.19 4.69 -23.60
N TYR A 168 0.62 3.83 -24.43
CA TYR A 168 0.54 2.42 -24.10
C TYR A 168 1.93 1.79 -24.12
N ILE A 169 2.15 0.79 -23.28
CA ILE A 169 3.37 -0.02 -23.32
C ILE A 169 3.43 -0.70 -24.70
N PRO A 170 4.55 -0.62 -25.44
CA PRO A 170 4.70 -1.31 -26.71
C PRO A 170 4.39 -2.80 -26.59
N PHE A 171 3.58 -3.35 -27.51
CA PHE A 171 3.00 -4.68 -27.35
C PHE A 171 4.05 -5.78 -27.10
N LYS A 172 5.17 -5.78 -27.86
CA LYS A 172 6.28 -6.71 -27.63
C LYS A 172 6.79 -6.70 -26.19
N LYS A 173 6.91 -5.52 -25.58
CA LYS A 173 7.36 -5.34 -24.19
C LYS A 173 6.28 -5.81 -23.22
N LEU A 174 5.03 -5.42 -23.44
CA LEU A 174 3.87 -5.87 -22.65
C LEU A 174 3.79 -7.40 -22.58
N ARG A 175 3.94 -8.06 -23.73
CA ARG A 175 3.91 -9.52 -23.86
C ARG A 175 5.00 -10.20 -23.05
N ARG A 176 6.24 -9.69 -23.13
CA ARG A 176 7.37 -10.20 -22.34
C ARG A 176 7.21 -9.93 -20.85
N ILE A 177 6.70 -8.75 -20.48
CA ILE A 177 6.39 -8.41 -19.08
C ILE A 177 5.36 -9.39 -18.52
N ALA A 178 4.25 -9.65 -19.23
CA ALA A 178 3.26 -10.62 -18.79
C ALA A 178 3.84 -12.02 -18.58
N ALA A 179 4.68 -12.49 -19.52
CA ALA A 179 5.33 -13.79 -19.42
C ALA A 179 6.27 -13.89 -18.21
N LEU A 180 7.05 -12.84 -17.93
CA LEU A 180 7.90 -12.80 -16.74
C LEU A 180 7.05 -12.75 -15.47
N LEU A 181 6.06 -11.87 -15.40
CA LEU A 181 5.21 -11.68 -14.21
C LEU A 181 4.48 -12.97 -13.84
N LEU A 182 3.99 -13.73 -14.82
CA LEU A 182 3.45 -15.07 -14.58
C LEU A 182 4.49 -16.00 -13.91
N ALA A 183 5.74 -15.99 -14.40
CA ALA A 183 6.77 -16.89 -13.91
C ALA A 183 7.31 -16.49 -12.53
N VAL A 184 7.51 -15.20 -12.27
CA VAL A 184 8.06 -14.72 -10.99
C VAL A 184 7.03 -14.63 -9.88
N ASP A 185 5.73 -14.77 -10.19
CA ASP A 185 4.64 -14.60 -9.23
C ASP A 185 4.83 -15.40 -7.93
N PRO A 186 5.17 -16.70 -7.95
CA PRO A 186 5.39 -17.47 -6.72
C PRO A 186 6.55 -16.96 -5.88
N LEU A 187 7.58 -16.39 -6.52
CA LEU A 187 8.74 -15.83 -5.83
C LEU A 187 8.37 -14.47 -5.23
N MET A 188 7.69 -13.60 -5.98
CA MET A 188 7.28 -12.29 -5.48
C MET A 188 6.37 -12.39 -4.26
N ALA A 189 5.50 -13.40 -4.21
CA ALA A 189 4.67 -13.71 -3.04
C ALA A 189 5.48 -13.91 -1.74
N GLN A 190 6.74 -14.38 -1.84
CA GLN A 190 7.62 -14.60 -0.68
C GLN A 190 7.90 -13.30 0.09
N LEU A 191 7.81 -12.15 -0.58
CA LEU A 191 8.00 -10.83 0.03
C LEU A 191 6.78 -10.32 0.81
N HIS A 192 5.65 -11.02 0.73
CA HIS A 192 4.38 -10.55 1.27
C HIS A 192 3.94 -11.39 2.46
N PRO A 193 3.21 -10.82 3.43
CA PRO A 193 2.67 -11.57 4.55
C PRO A 193 1.63 -12.61 4.09
N VAL A 194 1.49 -13.70 4.86
CA VAL A 194 0.59 -14.83 4.51
C VAL A 194 -0.85 -14.38 4.23
N TYR A 195 -1.37 -13.42 4.99
CA TYR A 195 -2.75 -12.93 4.78
C TYR A 195 -2.93 -12.29 3.40
N ARG A 196 -1.88 -11.68 2.83
CA ARG A 196 -1.98 -11.04 1.52
C ARG A 196 -1.91 -12.05 0.39
N ARG A 197 -1.19 -13.16 0.58
CA ARG A 197 -1.09 -14.27 -0.39
C ARG A 197 -2.41 -15.02 -0.58
N GLN A 198 -3.32 -14.90 0.38
CA GLN A 198 -4.65 -15.56 0.36
C GLN A 198 -5.77 -14.58 0.03
N ASP A 199 -5.45 -13.33 -0.30
CA ASP A 199 -6.42 -12.28 -0.50
C ASP A 199 -7.02 -12.36 -1.91
N GLU A 200 -8.34 -12.54 -1.98
CA GLU A 200 -9.10 -12.57 -3.22
C GLU A 200 -9.03 -11.25 -4.02
N THR A 201 -8.55 -10.17 -3.39
CA THR A 201 -8.31 -8.89 -4.04
C THR A 201 -6.92 -8.75 -4.68
N ALA A 202 -6.11 -9.81 -4.66
CA ALA A 202 -4.84 -9.91 -5.37
C ALA A 202 -4.51 -11.39 -5.72
N LEU A 203 -5.41 -12.04 -6.45
CA LEU A 203 -5.24 -13.44 -6.83
C LEU A 203 -4.02 -13.65 -7.73
N SER A 204 -3.21 -14.64 -7.42
CA SER A 204 -2.04 -15.01 -8.22
C SER A 204 -2.40 -15.29 -9.69
N ASN A 205 -1.77 -14.55 -10.61
CA ASN A 205 -1.94 -14.82 -12.05
C ASN A 205 -1.33 -16.19 -12.41
N ARG A 206 -0.28 -16.62 -11.71
CA ARG A 206 0.31 -17.96 -11.92
C ARG A 206 -0.65 -19.09 -11.58
N LEU A 207 -1.50 -18.91 -10.57
CA LEU A 207 -2.37 -19.95 -10.07
C LEU A 207 -3.79 -19.93 -10.62
N TYR A 208 -4.29 -18.75 -11.01
CA TYR A 208 -5.71 -18.55 -11.29
C TYR A 208 -5.99 -17.88 -12.64
N SER A 209 -4.97 -17.47 -13.41
CA SER A 209 -5.23 -16.87 -14.72
C SER A 209 -5.70 -17.91 -15.74
N ARG A 210 -6.37 -17.48 -16.80
CA ARG A 210 -6.79 -18.38 -17.89
C ARG A 210 -5.63 -19.18 -18.48
N VAL A 211 -4.46 -18.56 -18.64
CA VAL A 211 -3.28 -19.28 -19.15
C VAL A 211 -2.72 -20.29 -18.15
N ALA A 212 -2.89 -20.04 -16.84
CA ALA A 212 -2.55 -21.01 -15.80
C ALA A 212 -3.41 -22.28 -15.90
N HIS A 213 -4.60 -22.23 -16.50
CA HIS A 213 -5.46 -23.38 -16.72
C HIS A 213 -5.45 -23.87 -18.17
N GLY A 214 -4.33 -23.63 -18.89
CA GLY A 214 -4.07 -24.24 -20.19
C GLY A 214 -4.84 -23.62 -21.37
N ARG A 215 -5.47 -22.46 -21.18
CA ARG A 215 -6.11 -21.75 -22.30
C ARG A 215 -5.03 -21.23 -23.27
N SER A 216 -5.20 -21.54 -24.56
CA SER A 216 -4.24 -21.14 -25.60
C SER A 216 -4.49 -19.72 -26.10
N ALA A 217 -3.43 -19.04 -26.52
CA ALA A 217 -3.54 -17.69 -27.10
C ALA A 217 -4.45 -17.65 -28.33
N GLN A 218 -4.37 -18.69 -29.18
CA GLN A 218 -5.20 -18.78 -30.39
C GLN A 218 -6.69 -18.90 -30.07
N ALA A 219 -7.06 -19.71 -29.08
CA ALA A 219 -8.46 -19.86 -28.68
C ALA A 219 -9.02 -18.54 -28.11
N ILE A 220 -8.23 -17.84 -27.28
CA ILE A 220 -8.62 -16.54 -26.72
C ILE A 220 -8.75 -15.47 -27.80
N ALA A 221 -7.78 -15.36 -28.71
CA ALA A 221 -7.83 -14.41 -29.82
C ALA A 221 -9.10 -14.58 -30.67
N ARG A 222 -9.48 -15.83 -30.97
CA ARG A 222 -10.74 -16.16 -31.66
C ARG A 222 -11.98 -15.76 -30.86
N ALA A 223 -12.03 -16.12 -29.58
CA ALA A 223 -13.16 -15.80 -28.71
C ALA A 223 -13.39 -14.28 -28.58
N LEU A 224 -12.31 -13.50 -28.61
CA LEU A 224 -12.35 -12.03 -28.58
C LEU A 224 -12.61 -11.38 -29.95
N ASN A 225 -12.65 -12.17 -31.04
CA ASN A 225 -12.64 -11.67 -32.42
C ASN A 225 -11.46 -10.69 -32.67
N ALA A 226 -10.31 -11.00 -32.07
CA ALA A 226 -9.08 -10.22 -32.11
C ALA A 226 -7.96 -11.09 -32.68
N GLU A 227 -8.09 -11.53 -33.93
CA GLU A 227 -7.07 -12.34 -34.61
C GLU A 227 -5.98 -11.50 -35.28
N ASN A 228 -6.01 -10.17 -35.12
CA ASN A 228 -4.97 -9.29 -35.62
C ASN A 228 -3.62 -9.59 -34.95
N VAL A 229 -2.54 -9.58 -35.73
CA VAL A 229 -1.17 -9.73 -35.25
C VAL A 229 -0.54 -8.35 -35.12
N GLU A 230 -0.34 -7.87 -33.90
CA GLU A 230 0.39 -6.62 -33.62
C GLU A 230 1.90 -6.81 -33.72
N GLU A 231 2.41 -7.98 -33.33
CA GLU A 231 3.82 -8.33 -33.43
C GLU A 231 3.98 -9.85 -33.58
N GLU A 232 4.99 -10.28 -34.35
CA GLU A 232 5.28 -11.70 -34.55
C GLU A 232 5.44 -12.46 -33.22
N PRO A 233 4.86 -13.68 -33.10
CA PRO A 233 5.04 -14.56 -31.96
C PRO A 233 6.52 -14.80 -31.63
N GLU A 234 6.86 -14.76 -30.34
CA GLU A 234 8.20 -15.09 -29.88
C GLU A 234 8.27 -16.56 -29.46
N VAL A 235 9.16 -17.32 -30.10
CA VAL A 235 9.36 -18.73 -29.81
C VAL A 235 10.73 -18.91 -29.14
N PRO A 236 10.78 -19.17 -27.83
CA PRO A 236 12.02 -19.49 -27.16
C PRO A 236 12.66 -20.74 -27.75
N VAL A 237 13.99 -20.74 -27.87
CA VAL A 237 14.74 -21.93 -28.27
C VAL A 237 14.43 -23.06 -27.28
N ARG A 238 14.14 -24.26 -27.79
CA ARG A 238 13.94 -25.45 -26.94
C ARG A 238 15.20 -25.71 -26.13
N ARG A 239 15.17 -25.38 -24.85
CA ARG A 239 16.19 -25.72 -23.87
C ARG A 239 15.63 -26.78 -22.94
N ARG A 240 16.48 -27.70 -22.52
CA ARG A 240 16.14 -28.61 -21.42
C ARG A 240 15.96 -27.76 -20.17
N ARG A 241 14.95 -28.10 -19.35
CA ARG A 241 14.84 -27.52 -18.00
C ARG A 241 16.19 -27.68 -17.28
N PRO A 242 16.65 -26.68 -16.53
CA PRO A 242 17.79 -26.85 -15.65
C PRO A 242 17.54 -28.08 -14.78
N VAL A 243 18.48 -29.02 -14.76
CA VAL A 243 18.42 -30.12 -13.80
C VAL A 243 18.74 -29.49 -12.44
N PRO A 244 17.87 -29.62 -11.42
CA PRO A 244 18.12 -29.08 -10.10
C PRO A 244 19.29 -29.82 -9.46
N TYR A 245 20.50 -29.39 -9.76
CA TYR A 245 21.65 -29.69 -8.93
C TYR A 245 21.62 -28.72 -7.74
N ARG A 246 22.21 -29.09 -6.61
CA ARG A 246 22.40 -28.15 -5.50
C ARG A 246 23.30 -27.02 -6.01
N ARG A 247 22.72 -25.93 -6.50
CA ARG A 247 23.48 -24.78 -7.00
C ARG A 247 24.23 -24.19 -5.81
N GLU A 248 25.55 -24.32 -5.80
CA GLU A 248 26.44 -23.44 -5.06
C GLU A 248 26.47 -22.05 -5.71
N ARG A 249 25.33 -21.50 -6.14
CA ARG A 249 25.24 -20.07 -6.43
C ARG A 249 25.48 -19.38 -5.09
N ARG A 250 26.75 -19.05 -4.83
CA ARG A 250 27.15 -18.08 -3.84
C ARG A 250 26.31 -16.86 -4.16
N ARG A 251 25.40 -16.49 -3.25
CA ARG A 251 24.68 -15.21 -3.37
C ARG A 251 25.74 -14.13 -3.62
N ARG A 252 25.43 -13.14 -4.46
CA ARG A 252 26.41 -12.15 -4.92
C ARG A 252 27.27 -11.68 -3.74
N PRO A 253 28.59 -11.49 -3.93
CA PRO A 253 29.57 -11.40 -2.84
C PRO A 253 29.27 -10.36 -1.76
N ASN A 254 28.39 -9.38 -2.01
CA ASN A 254 28.05 -8.29 -1.10
C ASN A 254 26.59 -8.34 -0.61
N PHE A 255 25.92 -9.49 -0.67
CA PHE A 255 24.55 -9.64 -0.16
C PHE A 255 24.39 -10.88 0.71
N ILE A 256 24.24 -10.63 2.01
CA ILE A 256 23.94 -11.67 3.01
C ILE A 256 22.42 -11.71 3.17
N CYS A 257 21.79 -12.73 2.58
CA CYS A 257 20.39 -13.02 2.86
C CYS A 257 20.29 -13.99 4.03
N GLN A 258 19.47 -13.59 5.00
CA GLN A 258 19.29 -14.28 6.28
C GLN A 258 18.43 -15.55 6.16
N TYR A 259 17.68 -15.70 5.07
CA TYR A 259 16.84 -16.86 4.80
C TYR A 259 17.58 -17.89 3.97
N LYS A 260 17.48 -19.17 4.31
CA LYS A 260 17.95 -20.24 3.41
C LYS A 260 16.93 -20.43 2.30
N ARG A 261 17.39 -20.87 1.13
CA ARG A 261 16.48 -21.25 0.04
C ARG A 261 15.54 -22.34 0.54
N GLY A 262 14.24 -22.15 0.30
CA GLY A 262 13.17 -23.03 0.78
C GLY A 262 12.54 -22.60 2.11
N ASP A 263 13.12 -21.64 2.85
CA ASP A 263 12.53 -21.12 4.11
C ASP A 263 11.31 -20.20 3.85
N LEU A 264 11.20 -19.68 2.63
CA LEU A 264 10.13 -18.79 2.20
C LEU A 264 9.13 -19.55 1.34
N THR A 265 7.86 -19.41 1.68
CA THR A 265 6.75 -20.01 0.95
C THR A 265 6.12 -19.00 -0.01
N GLY A 266 5.61 -19.50 -1.14
CA GLY A 266 4.84 -18.70 -2.11
C GLY A 266 3.33 -18.73 -1.81
N TYR A 267 2.53 -18.69 -2.88
CA TYR A 267 1.08 -18.86 -2.81
C TYR A 267 0.66 -20.31 -2.50
N GLY A 268 -0.56 -20.46 -1.98
CA GLY A 268 -1.27 -21.74 -1.95
C GLY A 268 -2.34 -21.78 -3.04
N PHE A 269 -2.44 -22.90 -3.76
CA PHE A 269 -3.54 -23.12 -4.71
C PHE A 269 -4.80 -23.60 -3.99
N HIS A 270 -5.92 -22.95 -4.27
CA HIS A 270 -7.23 -23.25 -3.71
C HIS A 270 -8.22 -23.54 -4.85
N PRO A 271 -8.55 -24.82 -5.11
CA PRO A 271 -9.41 -25.21 -6.24
C PRO A 271 -10.79 -24.52 -6.25
N TRP A 272 -11.34 -24.25 -5.06
CA TRP A 272 -12.66 -23.62 -4.94
C TRP A 272 -12.67 -22.15 -5.39
N ILE A 273 -11.53 -21.46 -5.34
CA ILE A 273 -11.41 -20.11 -5.92
C ILE A 273 -11.57 -20.26 -7.42
N PHE A 274 -10.79 -21.13 -8.06
CA PHE A 274 -10.87 -21.35 -9.51
C PHE A 274 -12.27 -21.75 -10.00
N SER A 275 -12.98 -22.63 -9.29
CA SER A 275 -14.36 -23.00 -9.67
C SER A 275 -15.35 -21.83 -9.66
N ASN A 276 -14.99 -20.70 -9.05
CA ASN A 276 -15.78 -19.46 -9.02
C ASN A 276 -15.22 -18.38 -9.96
N SER A 277 -14.40 -18.73 -10.96
CA SER A 277 -13.86 -17.78 -11.96
C SER A 277 -14.96 -17.02 -12.70
N GLY A 278 -16.15 -17.63 -12.83
CA GLY A 278 -17.30 -17.08 -13.54
C GLY A 278 -17.24 -17.28 -15.05
N TYR A 279 -16.23 -17.99 -15.57
CA TYR A 279 -16.21 -18.41 -16.96
C TYR A 279 -17.11 -19.65 -17.17
N PRO A 280 -18.02 -19.65 -18.16
CA PRO A 280 -18.90 -20.78 -18.43
C PRO A 280 -18.15 -22.10 -18.66
N GLU A 281 -17.05 -22.03 -19.41
CA GLU A 281 -16.19 -23.18 -19.74
C GLU A 281 -15.54 -23.83 -18.50
N ASP A 282 -15.32 -23.06 -17.44
CA ASP A 282 -14.73 -23.58 -16.20
C ASP A 282 -15.78 -24.36 -15.37
N ASN A 283 -17.08 -24.19 -15.66
CA ASN A 283 -18.17 -24.95 -15.05
C ASN A 283 -18.52 -26.25 -15.82
N GLU A 284 -18.27 -26.31 -17.13
CA GLU A 284 -18.62 -27.46 -17.98
C GLU A 284 -17.57 -28.59 -17.91
N GLU A 285 -16.28 -28.28 -17.74
CA GLU A 285 -15.21 -29.28 -17.60
C GLU A 285 -15.15 -29.96 -16.21
N LEU A 286 -15.90 -29.45 -15.22
CA LEU A 286 -15.96 -30.00 -13.84
C LEU A 286 -16.79 -31.29 -13.69
N VAL A 287 -17.48 -31.75 -14.75
CA VAL A 287 -18.45 -32.86 -14.68
C VAL A 287 -18.01 -34.11 -15.46
N GLY A 288 -16.81 -34.12 -16.04
CA GLY A 288 -16.26 -35.28 -16.74
C GLY A 288 -15.57 -36.29 -15.78
N PRO A 289 -15.86 -37.61 -15.87
CA PRO A 289 -15.14 -38.61 -15.08
C PRO A 289 -13.70 -38.75 -15.62
N GLY A 290 -12.74 -38.05 -15.01
CA GLY A 290 -11.31 -38.20 -15.35
C GLY A 290 -10.41 -36.98 -15.12
N ILE A 291 -10.95 -35.79 -14.88
CA ILE A 291 -10.13 -34.57 -14.64
C ILE A 291 -10.05 -34.34 -13.12
N ASN A 292 -9.18 -35.11 -12.46
CA ASN A 292 -8.84 -34.92 -11.04
C ASN A 292 -7.71 -33.89 -10.84
N ASP A 293 -7.22 -33.26 -11.90
CA ASP A 293 -6.12 -32.29 -11.84
C ASP A 293 -6.62 -30.90 -12.25
N LEU A 294 -7.29 -30.22 -11.31
CA LEU A 294 -7.67 -28.81 -11.42
C LEU A 294 -6.47 -27.87 -11.21
N GLY A 295 -5.27 -28.42 -11.02
CA GLY A 295 -4.04 -27.67 -10.79
C GLY A 295 -3.66 -26.83 -12.00
N PRO A 296 -2.94 -25.72 -11.79
CA PRO A 296 -2.48 -24.91 -12.89
C PRO A 296 -1.37 -25.62 -13.67
N VAL A 297 -1.36 -25.47 -14.99
CA VAL A 297 -0.30 -25.99 -15.88
C VAL A 297 1.05 -25.42 -15.47
N GLU A 298 2.13 -26.10 -15.86
CA GLU A 298 3.49 -25.66 -15.53
C GLU A 298 3.83 -24.27 -16.12
N ILE A 299 4.74 -23.55 -15.46
CA ILE A 299 5.20 -22.21 -15.89
C ILE A 299 5.63 -22.14 -17.37
N PRO A 300 6.51 -23.04 -17.89
CA PRO A 300 7.04 -22.86 -19.25
C PRO A 300 5.99 -23.00 -20.36
N PRO A 301 5.08 -24.00 -20.37
CA PRO A 301 3.94 -24.02 -21.28
C PRO A 301 3.11 -22.73 -21.25
N ALA A 302 2.70 -22.26 -20.06
CA ALA A 302 1.88 -21.05 -19.93
C ALA A 302 2.61 -19.78 -20.41
N ALA A 303 3.88 -19.60 -20.02
CA ALA A 303 4.69 -18.48 -20.49
C ALA A 303 4.88 -18.49 -22.01
N ARG A 304 4.94 -19.68 -22.64
CA ARG A 304 5.02 -19.80 -24.10
C ARG A 304 3.74 -19.32 -24.78
N GLU A 305 2.56 -19.66 -24.25
CA GLU A 305 1.29 -19.15 -24.78
C GLU A 305 1.23 -17.61 -24.73
N ILE A 306 1.71 -17.00 -23.63
CA ILE A 306 1.81 -15.54 -23.55
C ILE A 306 2.78 -15.01 -24.62
N LEU A 307 3.99 -15.56 -24.74
CA LEU A 307 4.99 -15.11 -25.72
C LEU A 307 4.54 -15.32 -27.18
N GLN A 308 3.64 -16.26 -27.42
CA GLN A 308 3.05 -16.53 -28.73
C GLN A 308 1.79 -15.70 -29.00
N SER A 309 1.33 -14.92 -28.03
CA SER A 309 0.11 -14.13 -28.19
C SER A 309 0.27 -13.08 -29.32
N PRO A 310 -0.79 -12.90 -30.15
CA PRO A 310 -0.72 -12.05 -31.34
C PRO A 310 -0.95 -10.56 -31.05
N ASN A 311 -1.63 -10.20 -29.96
CA ASN A 311 -1.99 -8.82 -29.63
C ASN A 311 -2.23 -8.58 -28.12
N ALA A 312 -2.34 -7.31 -27.72
CA ALA A 312 -2.47 -6.93 -26.33
C ALA A 312 -3.78 -7.41 -25.65
N PRO A 313 -4.96 -7.35 -26.32
CA PRO A 313 -6.20 -7.92 -25.79
C PRO A 313 -6.10 -9.40 -25.43
N THR A 314 -5.42 -10.19 -26.26
CA THR A 314 -5.21 -11.62 -26.00
C THR A 314 -4.35 -11.82 -24.75
N VAL A 315 -3.24 -11.08 -24.60
CA VAL A 315 -2.40 -11.15 -23.39
C VAL A 315 -3.18 -10.74 -22.14
N ALA A 316 -3.95 -9.66 -22.21
CA ALA A 316 -4.73 -9.17 -21.09
C ALA A 316 -5.77 -10.20 -20.61
N GLU A 317 -6.45 -10.85 -21.54
CA GLU A 317 -7.44 -11.88 -21.22
C GLU A 317 -6.79 -13.18 -20.73
N LEU A 318 -5.65 -13.61 -21.30
CA LEU A 318 -4.89 -14.75 -20.79
C LEU A 318 -4.44 -14.57 -19.33
N MET A 319 -4.07 -13.34 -18.95
CA MET A 319 -3.64 -12.99 -17.59
C MET A 319 -4.79 -12.74 -16.62
N ARG A 320 -6.05 -12.80 -17.08
CA ARG A 320 -7.24 -12.51 -16.29
C ARG A 320 -7.70 -13.72 -15.48
N TYR A 321 -8.32 -13.50 -14.32
CA TYR A 321 -8.93 -14.57 -13.52
C TYR A 321 -10.42 -14.77 -13.83
N GLY A 322 -11.19 -13.69 -14.00
CA GLY A 322 -12.64 -13.79 -14.22
C GLY A 322 -13.20 -12.66 -15.10
N PRO A 323 -14.34 -12.88 -15.79
CA PRO A 323 -14.91 -11.92 -16.73
C PRO A 323 -15.58 -10.72 -16.03
N LEU A 324 -15.69 -10.74 -14.70
CA LEU A 324 -16.33 -9.68 -13.93
C LEU A 324 -15.52 -8.37 -13.96
N PRO A 325 -16.18 -7.19 -13.97
CA PRO A 325 -15.50 -5.89 -13.98
C PRO A 325 -14.61 -5.61 -12.77
N ASP A 326 -14.93 -6.24 -11.64
CA ASP A 326 -14.20 -6.15 -10.37
C ASP A 326 -13.09 -7.22 -10.25
N ASP A 327 -12.66 -7.88 -11.33
CA ASP A 327 -11.55 -8.84 -11.28
C ASP A 327 -10.29 -8.20 -10.66
N ARG A 328 -9.62 -8.96 -9.77
CA ARG A 328 -8.50 -8.48 -8.95
C ARG A 328 -7.31 -9.43 -8.93
N PRO A 329 -6.65 -9.66 -10.06
CA PRO A 329 -5.40 -10.39 -10.08
C PRO A 329 -4.27 -9.60 -9.40
N ALA A 330 -3.21 -10.29 -9.00
CA ALA A 330 -1.96 -9.74 -8.49
C ALA A 330 -1.31 -8.77 -9.49
N TYR A 331 -1.42 -9.05 -10.79
CA TYR A 331 -1.04 -8.19 -11.89
C TYR A 331 -2.25 -7.97 -12.81
N SER A 332 -2.76 -6.76 -12.84
CA SER A 332 -3.92 -6.40 -13.66
C SER A 332 -3.48 -5.75 -14.96
N PHE A 333 -3.86 -6.40 -16.06
CA PHE A 333 -3.71 -5.93 -17.43
C PHE A 333 -5.00 -5.30 -17.96
N GLN A 334 -5.90 -4.86 -17.07
CA GLN A 334 -7.25 -4.42 -17.46
C GLN A 334 -7.25 -3.31 -18.53
N ALA A 335 -6.25 -2.42 -18.50
CA ALA A 335 -6.03 -1.37 -19.50
C ALA A 335 -5.91 -1.88 -20.95
N TYR A 336 -5.51 -3.15 -21.11
CA TYR A 336 -5.21 -3.80 -22.37
C TYR A 336 -6.29 -4.79 -22.81
N THR A 337 -7.40 -4.90 -22.09
CA THR A 337 -8.56 -5.74 -22.48
C THR A 337 -9.19 -5.26 -23.79
N ALA A 338 -9.87 -6.16 -24.51
CA ALA A 338 -10.51 -5.85 -25.79
C ALA A 338 -11.43 -4.62 -25.71
N GLU A 339 -12.15 -4.44 -24.60
CA GLU A 339 -13.09 -3.33 -24.33
C GLU A 339 -12.40 -1.98 -24.06
N ARG A 340 -11.10 -1.98 -23.74
CA ARG A 340 -10.40 -0.79 -23.24
C ARG A 340 -9.22 -0.40 -24.12
N TYR A 341 -8.52 -1.36 -24.69
CA TYR A 341 -7.28 -1.15 -25.40
C TYR A 341 -7.50 -0.36 -26.69
N LYS A 342 -6.85 0.81 -26.79
CA LYS A 342 -6.97 1.76 -27.92
C LYS A 342 -8.42 2.13 -28.29
N GLN A 343 -9.38 1.82 -27.42
CA GLN A 343 -10.78 2.17 -27.65
C GLN A 343 -10.99 3.64 -27.28
N VAL A 344 -11.55 4.39 -28.23
CA VAL A 344 -12.14 5.69 -27.93
C VAL A 344 -13.50 5.40 -27.31
N VAL A 345 -13.70 5.72 -26.03
CA VAL A 345 -15.00 5.55 -25.35
C VAL A 345 -16.05 6.42 -26.08
N ARG A 346 -16.77 5.83 -27.04
CA ARG A 346 -17.87 6.44 -27.79
C ARG A 346 -19.21 6.07 -27.14
N ALA A 347 -19.36 6.37 -25.86
CA ALA A 347 -20.65 6.24 -25.21
C ALA A 347 -21.47 7.50 -25.49
N THR A 348 -22.40 7.39 -26.45
CA THR A 348 -23.27 8.47 -26.98
C THR A 348 -22.52 9.54 -27.77
N SER A 349 -23.21 10.27 -28.65
CA SER A 349 -22.69 11.30 -29.57
C SER A 349 -22.03 12.52 -28.90
N GLN A 350 -21.57 12.38 -27.66
CA GLN A 350 -20.78 13.34 -26.92
C GLN A 350 -19.50 12.64 -26.44
N PHE A 351 -18.36 13.12 -26.93
CA PHE A 351 -17.05 12.78 -26.38
C PHE A 351 -17.09 13.06 -24.86
N ARG A 352 -16.93 12.02 -24.03
CA ARG A 352 -16.68 12.17 -22.60
C ARG A 352 -15.18 12.02 -22.35
N PRO A 353 -14.39 13.11 -22.43
CA PRO A 353 -12.94 13.07 -22.13
C PRO A 353 -12.62 12.61 -20.71
N ALA A 354 -13.61 12.58 -19.81
CA ALA A 354 -13.44 12.28 -18.39
C ALA A 354 -13.22 10.79 -18.05
N VAL A 355 -13.28 9.86 -19.01
CA VAL A 355 -13.14 8.42 -18.72
C VAL A 355 -12.25 7.74 -19.75
N GLN A 356 -11.00 8.19 -19.90
CA GLN A 356 -9.98 7.34 -20.51
C GLN A 356 -9.39 6.40 -19.46
N ASN A 357 -9.19 5.14 -19.82
CA ASN A 357 -8.59 4.15 -18.94
C ASN A 357 -7.11 4.46 -18.69
N LYS A 358 -6.64 4.22 -17.47
CA LYS A 358 -5.20 4.21 -17.16
C LYS A 358 -4.49 3.27 -18.15
N ARG A 359 -3.33 3.65 -18.70
CA ARG A 359 -2.57 2.85 -19.68
C ARG A 359 -1.45 2.02 -19.01
N THR A 360 -1.72 1.50 -17.81
CA THR A 360 -0.72 0.89 -16.94
C THR A 360 -0.99 -0.59 -16.67
N ILE A 361 0.05 -1.31 -16.22
CA ILE A 361 -0.10 -2.59 -15.51
C ILE A 361 -0.20 -2.25 -14.02
N GLU A 362 -1.24 -2.72 -13.35
CA GLU A 362 -1.43 -2.50 -11.91
C GLU A 362 -0.95 -3.72 -11.12
N PHE A 363 0.02 -3.51 -10.23
CA PHE A 363 0.53 -4.49 -9.28
C PHE A 363 -0.23 -4.36 -7.97
N ARG A 364 -0.87 -5.44 -7.53
CA ARG A 364 -1.74 -5.48 -6.35
C ARG A 364 -1.23 -6.37 -5.23
N GLN A 365 -0.30 -7.28 -5.49
CA GLN A 365 0.13 -8.30 -4.50
C GLN A 365 0.73 -7.74 -3.20
N MET A 366 1.13 -6.47 -3.13
CA MET A 366 1.78 -5.90 -1.95
C MET A 366 0.76 -5.59 -0.84
N ALA A 367 1.10 -5.99 0.39
CA ALA A 367 0.44 -5.46 1.56
C ALA A 367 0.78 -3.96 1.70
N SER A 368 -0.16 -3.17 2.22
CA SER A 368 0.12 -1.77 2.50
C SER A 368 1.20 -1.64 3.58
N THR A 369 2.04 -0.61 3.45
CA THR A 369 3.06 -0.22 4.43
C THR A 369 3.25 1.29 4.36
N PHE A 370 3.55 1.90 5.50
CA PHE A 370 3.96 3.30 5.57
C PHE A 370 5.43 3.43 5.97
N ASN A 371 6.22 2.36 5.90
CA ASN A 371 7.68 2.47 5.90
C ASN A 371 8.12 3.03 4.54
N PRO A 372 8.65 4.26 4.46
CA PRO A 372 8.95 4.90 3.18
C PRO A 372 10.00 4.14 2.36
N MET A 373 10.96 3.51 3.03
CA MET A 373 12.02 2.74 2.36
C MET A 373 11.45 1.46 1.74
N GLU A 374 10.52 0.79 2.41
CA GLU A 374 9.83 -0.38 1.83
C GLU A 374 8.98 -0.01 0.63
N VAL A 375 8.25 1.11 0.69
CA VAL A 375 7.45 1.60 -0.44
C VAL A 375 8.36 1.85 -1.65
N VAL A 376 9.46 2.59 -1.48
CA VAL A 376 10.41 2.86 -2.57
C VAL A 376 11.05 1.56 -3.08
N ALA A 377 11.46 0.65 -2.18
CA ALA A 377 12.07 -0.61 -2.58
C ALA A 377 11.13 -1.46 -3.45
N HIS A 378 9.85 -1.60 -3.06
CA HIS A 378 8.86 -2.28 -3.89
C HIS A 378 8.69 -1.61 -5.25
N GLY A 379 8.63 -0.28 -5.29
CA GLY A 379 8.55 0.49 -6.54
C GLY A 379 9.74 0.22 -7.47
N LYS A 380 10.97 0.29 -6.96
CA LYS A 380 12.20 0.01 -7.73
C LYS A 380 12.25 -1.44 -8.24
N VAL A 381 11.84 -2.41 -7.42
CA VAL A 381 11.72 -3.82 -7.84
C VAL A 381 10.77 -3.99 -9.02
N ILE A 382 9.59 -3.36 -8.95
CA ILE A 382 8.58 -3.43 -10.01
C ILE A 382 9.10 -2.82 -11.32
N ILE A 383 9.70 -1.62 -11.25
CA ILE A 383 10.29 -0.98 -12.43
C ILE A 383 11.32 -1.91 -13.06
N ARG A 384 12.25 -2.42 -12.25
CA ARG A 384 13.36 -3.22 -12.75
C ARG A 384 12.93 -4.57 -13.33
N LEU A 385 11.92 -5.22 -12.75
CA LEU A 385 11.32 -6.43 -13.32
C LEU A 385 10.77 -6.18 -14.73
N CYS A 386 9.99 -5.10 -14.88
CA CYS A 386 9.38 -4.77 -16.16
C CYS A 386 10.42 -4.33 -17.21
N GLU A 387 11.41 -3.54 -16.81
CA GLU A 387 12.54 -3.17 -17.68
C GLU A 387 13.34 -4.38 -18.13
N PHE A 388 13.68 -5.28 -17.21
CA PHE A 388 14.38 -6.52 -17.56
C PHE A 388 13.58 -7.33 -18.58
N ALA A 389 12.27 -7.54 -18.34
CA ALA A 389 11.43 -8.25 -19.30
C ALA A 389 11.37 -7.56 -20.67
N ALA A 390 11.28 -6.23 -20.67
CA ALA A 390 11.18 -5.43 -21.90
C ALA A 390 12.46 -5.49 -22.74
N GLU A 391 13.64 -5.40 -22.11
CA GLU A 391 14.92 -5.19 -22.78
C GLU A 391 15.79 -6.45 -22.92
N ALA A 392 15.63 -7.45 -22.05
CA ALA A 392 16.45 -8.66 -22.10
C ALA A 392 16.34 -9.38 -23.44
N SER A 393 17.40 -10.09 -23.84
CA SER A 393 17.28 -11.02 -24.95
C SER A 393 16.24 -12.10 -24.63
N LEU A 394 15.57 -12.65 -25.65
CA LEU A 394 14.58 -13.71 -25.43
C LEU A 394 15.21 -14.93 -24.72
N SER A 395 16.50 -15.18 -24.95
CA SER A 395 17.26 -16.24 -24.27
C SER A 395 17.43 -15.96 -22.78
N GLU A 396 17.80 -14.73 -22.39
CA GLU A 396 17.95 -14.35 -20.98
C GLU A 396 16.61 -14.41 -20.24
N LEU A 397 15.58 -13.78 -20.81
CA LEU A 397 14.22 -13.83 -20.29
C LEU A 397 13.76 -15.27 -20.07
N TRP A 398 13.96 -16.14 -21.07
CA TRP A 398 13.56 -17.53 -20.99
C TRP A 398 14.34 -18.32 -19.93
N ASN A 399 15.63 -18.03 -19.72
CA ASN A 399 16.39 -18.68 -18.64
C ASN A 399 15.85 -18.30 -17.26
N THR A 400 15.50 -17.04 -17.04
CA THR A 400 14.87 -16.60 -15.79
C THR A 400 13.52 -17.29 -15.58
N ILE A 401 12.71 -17.42 -16.62
CA ILE A 401 11.43 -18.16 -16.56
C ILE A 401 11.67 -19.64 -16.19
N LEU A 402 12.69 -20.28 -16.76
CA LEU A 402 13.05 -21.65 -16.41
C LEU A 402 13.57 -21.79 -14.98
N ASP A 403 14.37 -20.83 -14.49
CA ASP A 403 14.83 -20.81 -13.09
C ASP A 403 13.63 -20.67 -12.12
N CYS A 404 12.63 -19.84 -12.45
CA CYS A 404 11.39 -19.73 -11.68
C CYS A 404 10.55 -21.01 -11.71
N ALA A 405 10.46 -21.68 -12.87
CA ALA A 405 9.76 -22.96 -13.01
C ALA A 405 10.39 -24.04 -12.12
N VAL A 406 11.72 -24.13 -12.07
CA VAL A 406 12.40 -25.08 -11.20
C VAL A 406 12.24 -24.68 -9.72
N ALA A 407 12.21 -23.39 -9.40
CA ALA A 407 11.99 -22.91 -8.04
C ALA A 407 10.61 -23.29 -7.47
N GLU A 408 9.58 -23.31 -8.32
CA GLU A 408 8.23 -23.70 -7.93
C GLU A 408 8.17 -25.17 -7.45
N ASP A 409 8.87 -26.07 -8.17
CA ASP A 409 8.97 -27.48 -7.81
C ASP A 409 10.01 -27.74 -6.70
N TYR A 410 11.08 -26.95 -6.66
CA TYR A 410 12.24 -27.11 -5.78
C TYR A 410 12.61 -25.78 -5.13
N GLY A 411 11.92 -25.40 -4.05
CA GLY A 411 12.13 -24.11 -3.37
C GLY A 411 13.55 -23.87 -2.84
N ASN A 412 14.40 -24.91 -2.78
CA ASN A 412 15.82 -24.78 -2.41
C ASN A 412 16.75 -24.42 -3.59
N TRP A 413 16.23 -24.31 -4.83
CA TRP A 413 16.97 -24.01 -6.05
C TRP A 413 17.25 -22.51 -6.22
N TYR A 414 16.19 -21.71 -6.13
CA TYR A 414 16.18 -20.30 -6.49
C TYR A 414 15.03 -19.62 -5.74
N ASP A 415 15.30 -18.49 -5.09
CA ASP A 415 14.30 -17.75 -4.32
C ASP A 415 14.17 -16.29 -4.80
N VAL A 416 13.27 -15.54 -4.17
CA VAL A 416 13.07 -14.13 -4.54
C VAL A 416 14.33 -13.28 -4.39
N PHE A 417 15.20 -13.60 -3.43
CA PHE A 417 16.40 -12.81 -3.19
C PHE A 417 17.52 -13.15 -4.18
N ASP A 418 17.57 -14.37 -4.71
CA ASP A 418 18.39 -14.69 -5.87
C ASP A 418 17.93 -13.88 -7.09
N LEU A 419 16.61 -13.78 -7.33
CA LEU A 419 16.04 -12.95 -8.40
C LEU A 419 16.40 -11.47 -8.25
N LEU A 420 16.20 -10.89 -7.06
CA LEU A 420 16.57 -9.50 -6.81
C LEU A 420 18.07 -9.26 -7.00
N GLY A 421 18.91 -10.16 -6.52
CA GLY A 421 20.35 -10.10 -6.72
C GLY A 421 20.75 -10.17 -8.20
N GLU A 422 20.10 -11.00 -9.01
CA GLU A 422 20.36 -11.08 -10.45
C GLU A 422 19.95 -9.82 -11.20
N LEU A 423 18.85 -9.20 -10.79
CA LEU A 423 18.36 -7.93 -11.33
C LEU A 423 19.18 -6.71 -10.90
N GLY A 424 20.13 -6.88 -9.97
CA GLY A 424 20.99 -5.81 -9.45
C GLY A 424 20.38 -5.02 -8.28
N LEU A 425 19.33 -5.55 -7.64
CA LEU A 425 18.52 -4.87 -6.63
C LEU A 425 18.97 -5.24 -5.20
N VAL A 426 20.27 -5.14 -4.93
CA VAL A 426 20.85 -5.58 -3.65
C VAL A 426 20.38 -4.68 -2.50
N ALA A 427 20.31 -3.37 -2.71
CA ALA A 427 19.84 -2.42 -1.69
C ALA A 427 18.37 -2.68 -1.34
N GLU A 428 17.52 -2.86 -2.35
CA GLU A 428 16.10 -3.18 -2.18
C GLU A 428 15.92 -4.55 -1.51
N ALA A 429 16.73 -5.55 -1.86
CA ALA A 429 16.71 -6.86 -1.22
C ALA A 429 17.02 -6.77 0.29
N ARG A 430 17.93 -5.88 0.72
CA ARG A 430 18.23 -5.64 2.13
C ARG A 430 17.04 -5.06 2.88
N ILE A 431 16.35 -4.08 2.30
CA ILE A 431 15.15 -3.46 2.88
C ILE A 431 14.03 -4.50 2.98
N LEU A 432 13.81 -5.26 1.90
CA LEU A 432 12.68 -6.18 1.82
C LEU A 432 12.87 -7.45 2.66
N GLN A 433 14.10 -7.92 2.91
CA GLN A 433 14.32 -9.02 3.87
C GLN A 433 13.93 -8.64 5.30
N GLN A 434 14.15 -7.37 5.69
CA GLN A 434 13.68 -6.86 6.98
C GLN A 434 12.16 -6.76 7.02
N SER A 435 11.53 -6.37 5.92
CA SER A 435 10.06 -6.37 5.78
C SER A 435 9.48 -7.77 5.99
N VAL A 436 10.07 -8.77 5.33
CA VAL A 436 9.68 -10.19 5.51
C VAL A 436 9.85 -10.62 6.96
N ALA A 437 10.95 -10.24 7.63
CA ALA A 437 11.20 -10.61 9.01
C ALA A 437 10.14 -10.03 9.95
N ARG A 438 9.86 -8.72 9.83
CA ARG A 438 8.80 -8.03 10.58
C ARG A 438 7.46 -8.74 10.40
N SER A 439 7.10 -9.07 9.16
CA SER A 439 5.82 -9.73 8.88
C SER A 439 5.68 -11.12 9.50
N ARG A 440 6.81 -11.76 9.85
CA ARG A 440 6.90 -13.08 10.49
C ARG A 440 7.11 -12.98 12.01
N GLY A 441 7.22 -11.77 12.58
CA GLY A 441 7.57 -11.57 13.98
C GLY A 441 9.02 -11.94 14.30
N GLU A 442 9.89 -11.96 13.28
CA GLU A 442 11.30 -12.30 13.40
C GLU A 442 12.14 -11.02 13.50
N THR A 443 13.19 -11.04 14.32
CA THR A 443 14.19 -9.97 14.40
C THR A 443 15.45 -10.38 13.66
N LEU A 444 15.82 -9.65 12.61
CA LEU A 444 17.12 -9.83 11.97
C LEU A 444 18.17 -8.94 12.66
N PRO A 445 19.43 -9.38 12.77
CA PRO A 445 20.50 -8.52 13.22
C PRO A 445 20.64 -7.32 12.28
N ASP A 446 20.81 -6.13 12.86
CA ASP A 446 21.23 -4.95 12.12
C ASP A 446 22.57 -5.29 11.47
N ASN A 447 22.68 -5.13 10.15
CA ASN A 447 23.83 -5.64 9.38
C ASN A 447 24.98 -4.60 9.50
N PRO A 448 25.97 -4.77 10.40
CA PRO A 448 26.81 -3.65 10.83
C PRO A 448 27.93 -3.26 9.85
N GLU A 449 28.14 -4.04 8.78
CA GLU A 449 29.41 -3.98 8.02
C GLU A 449 29.42 -3.05 6.79
N GLU A 450 28.32 -2.40 6.41
CA GLU A 450 28.33 -1.46 5.25
C GLU A 450 27.58 -0.13 5.47
N ASP A 451 26.88 0.08 6.58
CA ASP A 451 26.24 1.37 6.90
C ASP A 451 27.26 2.45 7.35
N ALA A 452 28.57 2.19 7.20
CA ALA A 452 29.65 3.09 7.59
C ALA A 452 29.99 4.17 6.54
N GLU A 453 29.36 4.19 5.37
CA GLU A 453 29.61 5.21 4.32
C GLU A 453 28.39 6.05 3.92
N GLU A 454 27.22 5.92 4.56
CA GLU A 454 26.09 6.85 4.39
C GLU A 454 25.71 7.50 5.74
N GLU A 455 26.17 8.74 5.92
CA GLU A 455 25.97 9.59 7.09
C GLU A 455 24.48 9.88 7.42
N ASP A 456 24.19 9.81 8.72
CA ASP A 456 23.15 10.47 9.51
C ASP A 456 21.66 10.16 9.29
N SER A 457 21.14 9.19 10.07
CA SER A 457 19.94 9.39 10.90
C SER A 457 19.78 8.30 11.99
N PRO A 458 19.52 8.64 13.27
CA PRO A 458 19.32 7.65 14.32
C PRO A 458 17.86 7.15 14.27
N LEU A 459 17.61 6.01 13.62
CA LEU A 459 16.30 5.36 13.66
C LEU A 459 16.30 4.16 14.62
N THR A 460 15.50 4.35 15.67
CA THR A 460 15.19 3.44 16.74
C THR A 460 14.54 2.15 16.24
N ARG A 461 14.96 1.05 16.87
CA ARG A 461 14.30 -0.25 16.88
C ARG A 461 12.89 -0.12 17.47
N GLU A 462 11.89 -0.57 16.73
CA GLU A 462 10.70 -1.21 17.29
C GLU A 462 10.18 -2.23 16.28
N ALA A 463 10.18 -3.50 16.69
CA ALA A 463 9.60 -4.60 15.92
C ALA A 463 8.08 -4.52 16.06
N SER A 464 7.39 -4.34 14.94
CA SER A 464 5.94 -4.18 14.91
C SER A 464 5.23 -5.48 14.54
N GLU A 465 4.48 -6.03 15.49
CA GLU A 465 3.54 -7.14 15.26
C GLU A 465 2.37 -6.70 14.33
N PRO A 466 1.71 -7.66 13.64
CA PRO A 466 0.60 -7.36 12.74
C PRO A 466 -0.64 -6.84 13.50
N GLY A 467 -0.76 -5.52 13.55
CA GLY A 467 -1.86 -4.79 14.20
C GLY A 467 -1.48 -3.41 14.76
N GLN A 468 -0.21 -3.00 14.67
CA GLN A 468 0.26 -1.81 15.38
C GLN A 468 -0.27 -0.47 14.85
N LEU A 469 -0.56 0.40 15.81
CA LEU A 469 -0.67 1.84 15.63
C LEU A 469 0.64 2.37 15.04
N VAL A 470 0.58 3.07 13.92
CA VAL A 470 1.75 3.74 13.35
C VAL A 470 1.48 5.24 13.44
N GLY A 471 2.22 5.90 14.33
CA GLY A 471 2.09 7.32 14.66
C GLY A 471 2.69 7.58 16.05
N ARG A 472 3.16 8.81 16.30
CA ARG A 472 3.91 9.29 17.48
C ARG A 472 3.77 8.44 18.75
N SER A 473 4.92 8.08 19.34
CA SER A 473 5.04 7.51 20.69
C SER A 473 4.20 8.29 21.70
N GLU A 474 3.70 7.62 22.74
CA GLU A 474 2.68 8.07 23.69
C GLU A 474 3.02 9.35 24.51
N GLU A 475 4.13 10.02 24.22
CA GLU A 475 4.53 11.26 24.88
C GLU A 475 4.23 12.48 23.98
N GLY A 476 3.06 13.10 24.21
CA GLY A 476 2.78 14.46 23.74
C GLY A 476 1.57 14.59 22.80
N LEU A 477 0.37 14.51 23.35
CA LEU A 477 -0.89 14.86 22.66
C LEU A 477 -1.91 15.53 23.60
N SER A 478 -1.63 16.77 24.02
CA SER A 478 -2.67 17.78 24.17
C SER A 478 -2.54 18.76 22.99
N TRP A 479 -3.51 18.75 22.08
CA TRP A 479 -3.61 19.76 21.01
C TRP A 479 -4.22 21.08 21.53
N TRP A 480 -3.77 21.53 22.70
CA TRP A 480 -4.14 22.81 23.32
C TRP A 480 -3.00 23.36 24.20
N GLU A 481 -1.86 23.65 23.58
CA GLU A 481 -0.92 24.69 24.04
C GLU A 481 -0.60 25.47 22.76
N GLU A 482 -1.38 26.49 22.41
CA GLU A 482 -1.30 27.84 22.96
C GLU A 482 -2.71 28.43 23.19
N ARG A 483 -3.15 28.58 24.45
CA ARG A 483 -3.93 29.72 24.99
C ARG A 483 -3.86 29.70 26.53
N PRO A 484 -3.00 30.50 27.18
CA PRO A 484 -2.84 30.49 28.65
C PRO A 484 -4.06 31.00 29.46
N GLU A 485 -5.10 31.54 28.83
CA GLU A 485 -6.00 32.47 29.54
C GLU A 485 -7.21 31.84 30.27
N TRP A 486 -7.49 30.54 30.10
CA TRP A 486 -8.77 29.96 30.56
C TRP A 486 -8.66 29.09 31.83
N TYR A 487 -7.50 28.46 32.07
CA TYR A 487 -7.29 27.67 33.29
C TYR A 487 -7.13 28.55 34.54
N GLY A 488 -6.53 29.74 34.41
CA GLY A 488 -6.45 30.72 35.49
C GLY A 488 -7.84 31.20 35.95
N GLY A 489 -8.78 31.37 35.01
CA GLY A 489 -10.15 31.81 35.30
C GLY A 489 -10.98 30.77 36.07
N LEU A 490 -10.90 29.49 35.68
CA LEU A 490 -11.62 28.41 36.37
C LEU A 490 -11.06 28.13 37.77
N LEU A 491 -9.74 28.19 37.94
CA LEU A 491 -9.11 28.03 39.25
C LEU A 491 -9.41 29.23 40.17
N ALA A 492 -9.41 30.46 39.63
CA ALA A 492 -9.81 31.64 40.37
C ALA A 492 -11.28 31.60 40.80
N LEU A 493 -12.19 31.14 39.92
CA LEU A 493 -13.60 30.96 40.26
C LEU A 493 -13.81 29.87 41.33
N ALA A 494 -13.08 28.76 41.25
CA ALA A 494 -13.12 27.71 42.28
C ALA A 494 -12.59 28.23 43.64
N CYS A 495 -11.50 28.99 43.64
CA CYS A 495 -10.97 29.63 44.85
C CYS A 495 -11.92 30.67 45.44
N LEU A 496 -12.56 31.50 44.62
CA LEU A 496 -13.57 32.46 45.06
C LEU A 496 -14.82 31.76 45.62
N TRP A 497 -15.24 30.65 45.01
CA TRP A 497 -16.37 29.86 45.49
C TRP A 497 -16.05 29.18 46.83
N CYS A 498 -14.86 28.59 46.98
CA CYS A 498 -14.38 28.04 48.25
C CYS A 498 -14.24 29.11 49.33
N ALA A 499 -13.69 30.29 49.01
CA ALA A 499 -13.58 31.41 49.95
C ALA A 499 -14.96 31.91 50.40
N PHE A 500 -15.92 32.04 49.48
CA PHE A 500 -17.29 32.43 49.79
C PHE A 500 -18.00 31.39 50.66
N PHE A 501 -17.82 30.09 50.39
CA PHE A 501 -18.37 29.01 51.21
C PHE A 501 -17.76 29.00 52.62
N THR A 502 -16.44 29.18 52.69
CA THR A 502 -15.71 29.26 53.98
C THR A 502 -16.21 30.46 54.79
N LEU A 503 -16.32 31.64 54.19
CA LEU A 503 -16.82 32.84 54.88
C LEU A 503 -18.28 32.73 55.30
N ARG A 504 -19.15 32.14 54.47
CA ARG A 504 -20.58 32.06 54.75
C ARG A 504 -20.94 31.04 55.84
N PHE A 505 -20.15 29.98 55.99
CA PHE A 505 -20.45 28.90 56.92
C PHE A 505 -19.54 28.86 58.16
N LEU A 506 -18.26 29.28 58.08
CA LEU A 506 -17.37 29.29 59.24
C LEU A 506 -17.46 30.57 60.08
N VAL A 507 -17.80 31.73 59.51
CA VAL A 507 -17.88 32.99 60.27
C VAL A 507 -18.94 32.95 61.38
N PRO A 508 -20.14 32.35 61.19
CA PRO A 508 -21.10 32.18 62.29
C PRO A 508 -20.64 31.23 63.40
N LEU A 509 -19.79 30.24 63.06
CA LEU A 509 -19.22 29.27 64.01
C LEU A 509 -18.09 29.86 64.86
N ILE A 510 -17.37 30.86 64.35
CA ILE A 510 -16.27 31.54 65.06
C ILE A 510 -16.81 32.49 66.15
N TYR A 511 -17.99 33.10 65.95
CA TYR A 511 -18.59 34.02 66.92
C TYR A 511 -19.12 33.33 68.19
N SER A 512 -19.22 32.00 68.22
CA SER A 512 -19.74 31.23 69.36
C SER A 512 -18.67 30.47 70.15
N ASN A 513 -17.40 30.47 69.70
CA ASN A 513 -16.36 29.66 70.36
C ASN A 513 -14.94 30.23 70.15
N TRP A 514 -14.45 31.02 71.11
CA TRP A 514 -13.16 31.74 71.03
C TRP A 514 -11.93 30.82 70.92
N ILE A 515 -12.01 29.58 71.39
CA ILE A 515 -10.91 28.60 71.30
C ILE A 515 -10.72 28.12 69.85
N LEU A 516 -11.80 27.98 69.08
CA LEU A 516 -11.74 27.59 67.66
C LEU A 516 -11.15 28.70 66.77
N ALA A 517 -11.37 29.97 67.14
CA ALA A 517 -10.84 31.12 66.40
C ALA A 517 -9.30 31.13 66.39
N ALA A 518 -8.67 30.82 67.53
CA ALA A 518 -7.21 30.81 67.66
C ALA A 518 -6.56 29.65 66.85
N THR A 519 -7.21 28.48 66.83
CA THR A 519 -6.72 27.34 66.03
C THR A 519 -6.89 27.59 64.53
N LEU A 520 -7.98 28.24 64.12
CA LEU A 520 -8.23 28.53 62.71
C LEU A 520 -7.21 29.55 62.16
N VAL A 521 -6.81 30.55 62.94
CA VAL A 521 -5.76 31.51 62.55
C VAL A 521 -4.42 30.79 62.32
N PHE A 522 -4.06 29.82 63.16
CA PHE A 522 -2.81 29.08 62.96
C PHE A 522 -2.80 28.15 61.74
N VAL A 523 -3.96 27.62 61.33
CA VAL A 523 -4.07 26.69 60.20
C VAL A 523 -4.31 27.42 58.87
N VAL A 524 -5.06 28.51 58.86
CA VAL A 524 -5.47 29.21 57.63
C VAL A 524 -4.42 30.21 57.15
N THR A 525 -3.65 30.83 58.05
CA THR A 525 -2.63 31.82 57.69
C THR A 525 -1.51 31.28 56.79
N PRO A 526 -0.97 30.06 57.02
CA PRO A 526 -0.02 29.44 56.09
C PRO A 526 -0.64 29.14 54.71
N PHE A 527 -1.92 28.76 54.69
CA PHE A 527 -2.64 28.42 53.47
C PHE A 527 -2.91 29.66 52.59
N LEU A 528 -3.27 30.79 53.21
CA LEU A 528 -3.44 32.07 52.52
C LEU A 528 -2.11 32.64 52.00
N SER A 529 -0.99 32.41 52.70
CA SER A 529 0.34 32.77 52.22
C SER A 529 0.78 31.94 50.99
N LEU A 530 0.41 30.66 50.95
CA LEU A 530 0.62 29.79 49.78
C LEU A 530 -0.27 30.21 48.60
N LEU A 531 -1.53 30.56 48.87
CA LEU A 531 -2.45 31.05 47.84
C LEU A 531 -2.00 32.38 47.25
N SER A 532 -1.49 33.32 48.07
CA SER A 532 -1.01 34.61 47.58
C SER A 532 0.23 34.46 46.69
N LYS A 533 1.12 33.51 47.00
CA LYS A 533 2.29 33.18 46.17
C LYS A 533 1.89 32.51 44.86
N ALA A 534 0.90 31.63 44.88
CA ALA A 534 0.38 30.98 43.67
C ALA A 534 -0.32 31.98 42.73
N VAL A 535 -1.10 32.92 43.28
CA VAL A 535 -1.75 33.98 42.49
C VAL A 535 -0.74 34.96 41.90
N LEU A 536 0.30 35.35 42.64
CA LEU A 536 1.36 36.23 42.13
C LEU A 536 2.19 35.60 41.00
N ASN A 537 2.39 34.28 41.00
CA ASN A 537 3.08 33.58 39.91
C ASN A 537 2.22 33.43 38.64
N ILE A 538 0.89 33.50 38.75
CA ILE A 538 -0.03 33.45 37.59
C ILE A 538 -0.09 34.81 36.86
N PHE A 539 0.33 35.91 37.47
CA PHE A 539 0.36 37.24 36.85
C PHE A 539 1.72 37.65 36.26
N PHE A 540 2.76 36.81 36.40
CA PHE A 540 4.13 37.10 35.92
C PHE A 540 4.73 36.03 34.98
N VAL A 541 3.89 35.15 34.44
CA VAL A 541 4.16 34.27 33.28
C VAL A 541 3.07 34.55 32.26
#